data_AF-A0A6A6BV75-F1
#
_entry.id   AF-A0A6A6BV75-F1
#
_cell.length_a   1.000
_cell.length_b   1.000
_cell.length_c   1.000
_cell.angle_alpha   90.00
_cell.angle_beta   90.00
_cell.angle_gamma   90.00
#
_symmetry.space_group_name_H-M   'P 1'
#
loop_
_entity.id
_entity.type
_entity.pdbx_description
1 polymer ?
#
loop_
_entity_poly.entity_id
_entity_poly.type
_entity_poly.pdbx_seq_one_letter_code
_entity_poly.pdbx_strand_id
1 'polypeptide(L)'
;MSSSEKYAQAGVASARQRKGVADAQFAGRLGGNQEFIADVNDEDAQSLLKKQPDAAPLTSITQSFDLRGFLVPNLWKMAFLEGWGKSQNVHASNELTIAGTFLLVFSLGAAATGLTAVDATPLAITWSAALINFLGLGIFTFCLGPVTGAHMNPTITMTTFFVGLTTLPRAILYIISQVVGAVIAGYWLRLGLGDEWYFPKATQGVIPGCTVDPNVVSPGQLFALELVFCQLLIFLAIGVGLDPRQGKVYGPAFGPVLVGITLGFGALTSSLVKPGYTGMSANPARCLGLMAAKNEFQYHYVHWLGPLTASILNGVIYVLVPPWEREEFFSFAKMRSAFSKSHTV
;
A
#
# COMPACT_ATOMS: atom_id res chain seq x y z
N MET A 1 30.56 -47.15 9.80
CA MET A 1 29.45 -46.27 9.42
C MET A 1 28.27 -47.12 9.00
N SER A 2 27.16 -47.00 9.71
CA SER A 2 25.96 -47.79 9.46
C SER A 2 25.23 -47.26 8.22
N SER A 3 24.43 -48.12 7.58
CA SER A 3 23.63 -47.74 6.41
C SER A 3 22.68 -46.56 6.68
N SER A 4 22.30 -46.30 7.94
CA SER A 4 21.48 -45.14 8.33
C SER A 4 22.23 -43.81 8.30
N GLU A 5 23.55 -43.79 8.51
CA GLU A 5 24.38 -42.58 8.40
C GLU A 5 24.55 -42.12 6.94
N LYS A 6 24.51 -43.06 5.99
CA LYS A 6 24.53 -42.75 4.55
C LYS A 6 23.21 -42.12 4.06
N TYR A 7 22.07 -42.45 4.66
CA TYR A 7 20.79 -41.80 4.33
C TYR A 7 20.66 -40.40 4.95
N ALA A 8 21.24 -40.16 6.12
CA ALA A 8 21.26 -38.85 6.75
C ALA A 8 22.14 -37.84 5.97
N GLN A 9 23.25 -38.28 5.38
CA GLN A 9 24.09 -37.42 4.53
C GLN A 9 23.60 -37.30 3.09
N ALA A 10 22.75 -38.21 2.60
CA ALA A 10 22.16 -38.13 1.25
C ALA A 10 20.95 -37.18 1.17
N GLY A 11 20.38 -36.75 2.30
CA GLY A 11 19.23 -35.85 2.37
C GLY A 11 19.55 -34.34 2.27
N VAL A 12 20.82 -33.96 2.27
CA VAL A 12 21.28 -32.56 2.16
C VAL A 12 21.91 -32.29 0.78
N ALA A 13 21.49 -33.03 -0.24
CA ALA A 13 21.68 -32.60 -1.62
C ALA A 13 20.58 -31.57 -1.94
N SER A 14 20.94 -30.29 -1.80
CA SER A 14 20.21 -29.10 -2.23
C SER A 14 19.40 -29.36 -3.53
N ALA A 15 18.14 -29.77 -3.39
CA ALA A 15 17.14 -29.45 -4.39
C ALA A 15 17.01 -27.93 -4.31
N ARG A 16 17.64 -27.23 -5.26
CA ARG A 16 17.61 -25.77 -5.37
C ARG A 16 16.16 -25.37 -5.67
N GLN A 17 15.34 -25.31 -4.62
CA GLN A 17 13.94 -24.93 -4.70
C GLN A 17 13.93 -23.55 -5.34
N ARG A 18 13.39 -23.44 -6.56
CA ARG A 18 13.33 -22.14 -7.24
C ARG A 18 12.45 -21.25 -6.38
N LYS A 19 13.06 -20.20 -5.79
CA LYS A 19 12.38 -19.19 -4.99
C LYS A 19 11.13 -18.72 -5.74
N GLY A 20 9.96 -18.87 -5.11
CA GLY A 20 8.69 -18.42 -5.64
C GLY A 20 8.60 -16.89 -5.62
N VAL A 21 7.58 -16.31 -6.25
CA VAL A 21 7.35 -14.86 -6.21
C VAL A 21 7.16 -14.35 -4.78
N ALA A 22 6.60 -15.19 -3.89
CA ALA A 22 6.42 -14.89 -2.47
C ALA A 22 7.72 -14.83 -1.66
N ASP A 23 8.84 -15.31 -2.19
CA ASP A 23 10.12 -15.35 -1.47
C ASP A 23 11.00 -14.12 -1.78
N ALA A 24 10.51 -13.17 -2.60
CA ALA A 24 11.28 -11.98 -2.96
C ALA A 24 11.40 -11.05 -1.76
N GLN A 25 12.62 -10.63 -1.40
CA GLN A 25 12.79 -9.69 -0.28
C GLN A 25 12.31 -8.29 -0.68
N PHE A 26 11.62 -7.56 0.21
CA PHE A 26 11.12 -6.21 -0.02
C PHE A 26 10.94 -5.48 1.32
N ALA A 27 11.56 -4.32 1.47
CA ALA A 27 11.57 -3.58 2.73
C ALA A 27 10.26 -2.83 3.03
N GLY A 28 9.53 -2.42 1.99
CA GLY A 28 8.26 -1.68 2.12
C GLY A 28 7.04 -2.56 2.43
N ARG A 29 7.23 -3.81 2.87
CA ARG A 29 6.11 -4.73 3.15
C ARG A 29 5.27 -4.22 4.32
N LEU A 30 3.97 -4.04 4.08
CA LEU A 30 2.99 -3.71 5.10
C LEU A 30 2.73 -4.91 5.99
N GLY A 31 2.78 -4.69 7.31
CA GLY A 31 2.47 -5.71 8.31
C GLY A 31 3.69 -6.44 8.87
N GLY A 32 4.88 -5.83 8.85
CA GLY A 32 5.98 -6.32 9.68
C GLY A 32 6.59 -7.66 9.27
N ASN A 33 6.42 -8.11 8.02
CA ASN A 33 6.97 -9.38 7.54
C ASN A 33 8.49 -9.27 7.26
N GLN A 34 9.27 -9.05 8.33
CA GLN A 34 10.70 -8.72 8.32
C GLN A 34 11.60 -9.88 7.89
N GLU A 35 11.08 -11.11 7.90
CA GLU A 35 11.78 -12.29 7.38
C GLU A 35 12.14 -12.15 5.89
N PHE A 36 11.49 -11.21 5.20
CA PHE A 36 11.69 -10.91 3.79
C PHE A 36 12.45 -9.60 3.56
N ILE A 37 13.37 -9.21 4.44
CA ILE A 37 14.28 -8.08 4.20
C ILE A 37 15.71 -8.59 4.06
N ALA A 38 16.46 -8.03 3.11
CA ALA A 38 17.88 -8.30 2.93
C ALA A 38 18.71 -7.49 3.94
N ASP A 39 19.72 -8.12 4.55
CA ASP A 39 20.72 -7.39 5.33
C ASP A 39 21.71 -6.70 4.38
N VAL A 40 21.94 -5.41 4.59
CA VAL A 40 22.87 -4.61 3.78
C VAL A 40 24.32 -5.02 4.04
N ASN A 41 24.61 -5.60 5.22
CA ASN A 41 25.95 -6.02 5.61
C ASN A 41 26.29 -7.46 5.18
N ASP A 42 25.32 -8.21 4.68
CA ASP A 42 25.52 -9.58 4.19
C ASP A 42 26.09 -9.58 2.76
N GLU A 43 27.24 -10.22 2.56
CA GLU A 43 27.92 -10.32 1.26
C GLU A 43 27.05 -11.05 0.23
N ASP A 44 26.27 -12.05 0.67
CA ASP A 44 25.39 -12.83 -0.22
C ASP A 44 24.21 -11.98 -0.72
N ALA A 45 23.78 -11.00 0.07
CA ALA A 45 22.69 -10.08 -0.26
C ALA A 45 23.10 -9.00 -1.28
N GLN A 46 24.39 -8.69 -1.44
CA GLN A 46 24.87 -7.64 -2.35
C GLN A 46 24.45 -7.88 -3.81
N SER A 47 24.47 -9.14 -4.24
CA SER A 47 24.07 -9.53 -5.59
C SER A 47 22.57 -9.30 -5.84
N LEU A 48 21.75 -9.44 -4.80
CA LEU A 48 20.31 -9.16 -4.82
C LEU A 48 20.06 -7.66 -4.80
N LEU A 49 20.70 -6.91 -3.91
CA LEU A 49 20.54 -5.46 -3.77
C LEU A 49 20.89 -4.70 -5.05
N LYS A 50 21.85 -5.20 -5.85
CA LYS A 50 22.14 -4.64 -7.18
C LYS A 50 20.98 -4.79 -8.18
N LYS A 51 20.16 -5.84 -8.05
CA LYS A 51 19.02 -6.12 -8.94
C LYS A 51 17.71 -5.56 -8.39
N GLN A 52 17.57 -5.55 -7.07
CA GLN A 52 16.39 -5.13 -6.34
C GLN A 52 16.82 -4.31 -5.12
N PRO A 53 17.10 -3.01 -5.30
CA PRO A 53 17.61 -2.15 -4.22
C PRO A 53 16.65 -2.05 -3.03
N ASP A 54 15.34 -2.11 -3.27
CA ASP A 54 14.31 -2.07 -2.22
C ASP A 54 14.11 -3.41 -1.48
N ALA A 55 14.98 -4.40 -1.68
CA ALA A 55 15.03 -5.57 -0.80
C ALA A 55 15.49 -5.20 0.63
N ALA A 56 16.18 -4.07 0.78
CA ALA A 56 16.51 -3.43 2.05
C ALA A 56 16.03 -1.96 2.04
N PRO A 57 15.93 -1.30 3.21
CA PRO A 57 15.72 0.14 3.26
C PRO A 57 16.78 0.87 2.44
N LEU A 58 16.34 1.78 1.58
CA LEU A 58 17.21 2.49 0.65
C LEU A 58 18.11 3.46 1.40
N THR A 59 19.38 3.51 1.01
CA THR A 59 20.38 4.38 1.65
C THR A 59 20.67 5.64 0.86
N SER A 60 20.13 5.76 -0.37
CA SER A 60 20.29 6.97 -1.19
C SER A 60 19.11 7.22 -2.14
N ILE A 61 18.95 8.49 -2.52
CA ILE A 61 17.97 8.90 -3.54
C ILE A 61 18.31 8.27 -4.89
N THR A 62 19.59 8.14 -5.24
CA THR A 62 20.01 7.53 -6.51
C THR A 62 19.54 6.09 -6.64
N GLN A 63 19.58 5.30 -5.57
CA GLN A 63 19.00 3.95 -5.54
C GLN A 63 17.47 3.98 -5.69
N SER A 64 16.81 4.98 -5.10
CA SER A 64 15.34 5.14 -5.21
C SER A 64 14.90 5.40 -6.65
N PHE A 65 15.72 6.09 -7.45
CA PHE A 65 15.44 6.43 -8.85
C PHE A 65 16.10 5.48 -9.86
N ASP A 66 16.57 4.31 -9.45
CA ASP A 66 17.17 3.33 -10.37
C ASP A 66 16.12 2.72 -11.32
N LEU A 67 16.07 3.25 -12.55
CA LEU A 67 15.09 2.86 -13.56
C LEU A 67 15.29 1.43 -14.09
N ARG A 68 16.41 0.76 -13.79
CA ARG A 68 16.63 -0.65 -14.18
C ARG A 68 15.59 -1.57 -13.56
N GLY A 69 14.92 -1.16 -12.50
CA GLY A 69 13.79 -1.88 -11.90
C GLY A 69 12.69 -2.20 -12.91
N PHE A 70 12.45 -1.37 -13.93
CA PHE A 70 11.47 -1.64 -14.99
C PHE A 70 11.83 -2.87 -15.84
N LEU A 71 13.11 -3.27 -15.88
CA LEU A 71 13.58 -4.45 -16.62
C LEU A 71 13.48 -5.73 -15.79
N VAL A 72 13.10 -5.66 -14.50
CA VAL A 72 13.03 -6.81 -13.60
C VAL A 72 11.67 -7.51 -13.73
N PRO A 73 11.58 -8.73 -14.31
CA PRO A 73 10.29 -9.36 -14.58
C PRO A 73 9.49 -9.68 -13.32
N ASN A 74 10.16 -9.98 -12.21
CA ASN A 74 9.49 -10.26 -10.94
C ASN A 74 8.75 -9.02 -10.40
N LEU A 75 9.24 -7.81 -10.70
CA LEU A 75 8.58 -6.59 -10.27
C LEU A 75 7.22 -6.41 -10.94
N TRP A 76 7.14 -6.70 -12.24
CA TRP A 76 5.89 -6.72 -12.99
C TRP A 76 4.91 -7.77 -12.46
N LYS A 77 5.40 -8.96 -12.10
CA LYS A 77 4.55 -10.00 -11.49
C LYS A 77 3.98 -9.53 -10.15
N MET A 78 4.80 -8.95 -9.29
CA MET A 78 4.32 -8.39 -8.01
C MET A 78 3.31 -7.27 -8.22
N ALA A 79 3.59 -6.33 -9.13
CA ALA A 79 2.66 -5.25 -9.45
C ALA A 79 1.33 -5.77 -10.02
N PHE A 80 1.37 -6.77 -10.91
CA PHE A 80 0.17 -7.41 -11.41
C PHE A 80 -0.65 -7.99 -10.23
N LEU A 81 -0.05 -8.81 -9.36
CA LEU A 81 -0.74 -9.41 -8.21
C LEU A 81 -1.26 -8.37 -7.20
N GLU A 82 -0.60 -7.22 -7.09
CA GLU A 82 -1.00 -6.10 -6.23
C GLU A 82 -2.35 -5.50 -6.65
N GLY A 83 -2.55 -5.34 -7.97
CA GLY A 83 -3.78 -4.82 -8.54
C GLY A 83 -4.82 -5.91 -8.83
N TRP A 84 -4.43 -6.84 -9.70
CA TRP A 84 -5.24 -7.89 -10.30
C TRP A 84 -4.34 -8.96 -10.90
N GLY A 85 -4.46 -10.24 -10.51
CA GLY A 85 -3.71 -11.26 -11.21
C GLY A 85 -3.90 -12.70 -10.79
N LYS A 86 -3.35 -13.59 -11.61
CA LYS A 86 -3.24 -15.02 -11.35
C LYS A 86 -1.77 -15.36 -11.17
N SER A 87 -1.40 -15.94 -10.02
CA SER A 87 -0.06 -16.47 -9.81
C SER A 87 -0.09 -17.97 -10.12
N GLN A 88 0.63 -18.39 -11.16
CA GLN A 88 0.90 -19.81 -11.39
C GLN A 88 2.22 -20.18 -10.73
N ASN A 89 2.16 -21.08 -9.76
CA ASN A 89 3.34 -21.73 -9.22
C ASN A 89 3.64 -22.96 -10.08
N VAL A 90 4.80 -23.00 -10.74
CA VAL A 90 5.13 -24.10 -11.69
C VAL A 90 5.36 -25.44 -10.96
N HIS A 91 5.59 -25.41 -9.64
CA HIS A 91 5.93 -26.59 -8.83
C HIS A 91 4.81 -27.14 -7.95
N ALA A 92 3.74 -26.38 -7.74
CA ALA A 92 2.54 -26.84 -7.07
C ALA A 92 1.39 -26.58 -8.04
N SER A 93 0.68 -27.61 -8.47
CA SER A 93 -0.47 -27.56 -9.37
C SER A 93 -1.67 -26.74 -8.84
N ASN A 94 -1.45 -25.88 -7.84
CA ASN A 94 -2.44 -25.04 -7.23
C ASN A 94 -2.36 -23.64 -7.86
N GLU A 95 -3.39 -23.30 -8.61
CA GLU A 95 -3.58 -21.97 -9.15
C GLU A 95 -4.10 -21.06 -8.03
N LEU A 96 -3.37 -19.99 -7.70
CA LEU A 96 -3.86 -18.99 -6.77
C LEU A 96 -4.08 -17.68 -7.51
N THR A 97 -5.35 -17.32 -7.70
CA THR A 97 -5.74 -16.00 -8.17
C THR A 97 -5.60 -15.02 -7.01
N ILE A 98 -4.74 -14.02 -7.18
CA ILE A 98 -4.47 -12.98 -6.21
C ILE A 98 -4.80 -11.65 -6.88
N ALA A 99 -5.94 -11.07 -6.50
CA ALA A 99 -6.41 -9.79 -7.05
C ALA A 99 -6.58 -8.78 -5.91
N GLY A 100 -5.46 -8.30 -5.36
CA GLY A 100 -5.45 -7.59 -4.08
C GLY A 100 -6.33 -6.34 -4.06
N THR A 101 -5.95 -5.33 -4.82
CA THR A 101 -6.70 -4.06 -4.88
C THR A 101 -8.11 -4.25 -5.44
N PHE A 102 -8.27 -5.12 -6.46
CA PHE A 102 -9.60 -5.44 -6.99
C PHE A 102 -10.54 -6.00 -5.92
N LEU A 103 -10.13 -7.05 -5.19
CA LEU A 103 -10.99 -7.69 -4.19
C LEU A 103 -11.25 -6.77 -3.00
N LEU A 104 -10.25 -5.96 -2.61
CA LEU A 104 -10.41 -4.96 -1.57
C LEU A 104 -11.44 -3.90 -1.99
N VAL A 105 -11.32 -3.33 -3.18
CA VAL A 105 -12.26 -2.30 -3.66
C VAL A 105 -13.65 -2.89 -3.92
N PHE A 106 -13.75 -4.09 -4.48
CA PHE A 106 -15.02 -4.78 -4.74
C PHE A 106 -15.77 -5.05 -3.44
N SER A 107 -15.11 -5.63 -2.42
CA SER A 107 -15.74 -5.96 -1.14
C SER A 107 -16.17 -4.72 -0.35
N LEU A 108 -15.30 -3.70 -0.28
CA LEU A 108 -15.61 -2.43 0.38
C LEU A 108 -16.72 -1.66 -0.35
N GLY A 109 -16.70 -1.67 -1.68
CA GLY A 109 -17.76 -1.09 -2.51
C GLY A 109 -19.09 -1.80 -2.30
N ALA A 110 -19.10 -3.13 -2.35
CA ALA A 110 -20.32 -3.94 -2.20
C ALA A 110 -21.02 -3.67 -0.86
N ALA A 111 -20.26 -3.62 0.23
CA ALA A 111 -20.81 -3.32 1.54
C ALA A 111 -21.40 -1.90 1.63
N ALA A 112 -20.68 -0.91 1.11
CA ALA A 112 -21.16 0.47 1.10
C ALA A 112 -22.46 0.60 0.27
N THR A 113 -22.49 0.00 -0.92
CA THR A 113 -23.67 -0.01 -1.78
C THR A 113 -24.84 -0.75 -1.14
N GLY A 114 -24.62 -1.91 -0.53
CA GLY A 114 -25.68 -2.67 0.14
C GLY A 114 -26.32 -1.92 1.30
N LEU A 115 -25.53 -1.23 2.13
CA LEU A 115 -26.06 -0.41 3.23
C LEU A 115 -26.83 0.80 2.72
N THR A 116 -26.37 1.37 1.62
CA THR A 116 -27.02 2.48 0.95
C THR A 116 -28.37 2.05 0.33
N ALA A 117 -28.47 0.82 -0.16
CA ALA A 117 -29.68 0.27 -0.77
C ALA A 117 -30.80 -0.05 0.23
N VAL A 118 -30.48 -0.20 1.52
CA VAL A 118 -31.47 -0.40 2.59
C VAL A 118 -31.79 0.89 3.35
N ASP A 119 -31.46 2.05 2.77
CA ASP A 119 -31.67 3.38 3.35
C ASP A 119 -31.10 3.51 4.79
N ALA A 120 -29.96 2.86 5.05
CA ALA A 120 -29.28 2.99 6.33
C ALA A 120 -28.86 4.45 6.58
N THR A 121 -28.82 4.86 7.85
CA THR A 121 -28.38 6.22 8.20
C THR A 121 -26.92 6.45 7.77
N PRO A 122 -26.52 7.68 7.42
CA PRO A 122 -25.13 7.98 7.05
C PRO A 122 -24.11 7.55 8.11
N LEU A 123 -24.50 7.64 9.38
CA LEU A 123 -23.69 7.17 10.50
C LEU A 123 -23.51 5.65 10.47
N ALA A 124 -24.60 4.89 10.27
CA ALA A 124 -24.54 3.43 10.16
C ALA A 124 -23.67 2.99 8.97
N ILE A 125 -23.88 3.60 7.80
CA ILE A 125 -23.07 3.32 6.59
C ILE A 125 -21.59 3.52 6.90
N THR A 126 -21.22 4.62 7.55
CA THR A 126 -19.81 4.94 7.76
C THR A 126 -19.16 4.09 8.86
N TRP A 127 -19.90 3.77 9.92
CA TRP A 127 -19.41 2.88 10.99
C TRP A 127 -19.21 1.46 10.48
N SER A 128 -20.16 0.94 9.71
CA SER A 128 -20.00 -0.36 9.07
C SER A 128 -18.85 -0.37 8.08
N ALA A 129 -18.69 0.68 7.26
CA ALA A 129 -17.55 0.82 6.37
C ALA A 129 -16.22 0.79 7.15
N ALA A 130 -16.13 1.51 8.28
CA ALA A 130 -14.92 1.53 9.08
C ALA A 130 -14.61 0.17 9.75
N LEU A 131 -15.64 -0.54 10.23
CA LEU A 131 -15.52 -1.89 10.75
C LEU A 131 -15.00 -2.88 9.68
N ILE A 132 -15.52 -2.79 8.47
CA ILE A 132 -15.08 -3.64 7.35
C ILE A 132 -13.65 -3.28 6.93
N ASN A 133 -13.29 -2.00 6.92
CA ASN A 133 -11.90 -1.59 6.68
C ASN A 133 -10.96 -2.14 7.77
N PHE A 134 -11.36 -2.11 9.05
CA PHE A 134 -10.60 -2.69 10.14
C PHE A 134 -10.37 -4.20 9.95
N LEU A 135 -11.43 -4.97 9.78
CA LEU A 135 -11.35 -6.43 9.68
C LEU A 135 -10.72 -6.87 8.35
N GLY A 136 -11.15 -6.27 7.24
CA GLY A 136 -10.76 -6.66 5.90
C GLY A 136 -9.31 -6.34 5.60
N LEU A 137 -8.82 -5.13 5.93
CA LEU A 137 -7.47 -4.73 5.56
C LEU A 137 -6.41 -5.61 6.22
N GLY A 138 -6.59 -5.98 7.49
CA GLY A 138 -5.65 -6.89 8.16
C GLY A 138 -5.59 -8.26 7.48
N ILE A 139 -6.74 -8.82 7.09
CA ILE A 139 -6.81 -10.10 6.38
C ILE A 139 -6.17 -10.01 4.99
N PHE A 140 -6.48 -8.97 4.21
CA PHE A 140 -5.85 -8.77 2.90
C PHE A 140 -4.33 -8.59 3.05
N THR A 141 -3.88 -7.91 4.11
CA THR A 141 -2.46 -7.74 4.40
C THR A 141 -1.79 -9.07 4.74
N PHE A 142 -2.46 -9.99 5.44
CA PHE A 142 -1.95 -11.36 5.61
C PHE A 142 -1.83 -12.12 4.28
N CYS A 143 -2.83 -12.01 3.40
CA CYS A 143 -2.83 -12.74 2.13
C CYS A 143 -1.77 -12.24 1.14
N LEU A 144 -1.57 -10.91 1.09
CA LEU A 144 -0.69 -10.27 0.10
C LEU A 144 0.67 -9.89 0.66
N GLY A 145 0.78 -9.83 1.99
CA GLY A 145 1.97 -9.39 2.70
C GLY A 145 3.21 -10.17 2.30
N PRO A 146 3.18 -11.51 2.15
CA PRO A 146 4.29 -12.30 1.61
C PRO A 146 4.52 -12.13 0.11
N VAL A 147 3.49 -11.83 -0.68
CA VAL A 147 3.59 -11.83 -2.15
C VAL A 147 4.04 -10.49 -2.71
N THR A 148 3.36 -9.41 -2.35
CA THR A 148 3.57 -8.07 -2.92
C THR A 148 3.99 -7.04 -1.88
N GLY A 149 3.82 -7.34 -0.59
CA GLY A 149 3.93 -6.37 0.49
C GLY A 149 2.65 -5.59 0.75
N ALA A 150 1.55 -5.94 0.06
CA ALA A 150 0.20 -5.55 0.42
C ALA A 150 -0.06 -4.04 0.55
N HIS A 151 0.46 -3.20 -0.34
CA HIS A 151 0.15 -1.77 -0.24
C HIS A 151 -1.33 -1.51 -0.55
N MET A 152 -1.86 -2.12 -1.62
CA MET A 152 -3.21 -2.01 -2.20
C MET A 152 -3.76 -0.58 -2.32
N ASN A 153 -2.87 0.40 -2.24
CA ASN A 153 -3.21 1.78 -1.96
C ASN A 153 -2.08 2.69 -2.49
N PRO A 154 -2.39 3.60 -3.43
CA PRO A 154 -1.42 4.58 -3.89
C PRO A 154 -0.86 5.45 -2.76
N THR A 155 -1.65 5.80 -1.73
CA THR A 155 -1.17 6.57 -0.56
C THR A 155 -0.04 5.85 0.17
N ILE A 156 -0.20 4.55 0.41
CA ILE A 156 0.84 3.73 1.06
C ILE A 156 2.05 3.63 0.13
N THR A 157 1.83 3.37 -1.16
CA THR A 157 2.90 3.23 -2.15
C THR A 157 3.71 4.52 -2.35
N MET A 158 3.05 5.67 -2.43
CA MET A 158 3.71 6.97 -2.50
C MET A 158 4.51 7.23 -1.23
N THR A 159 3.94 6.92 -0.07
CA THR A 159 4.62 7.08 1.22
C THR A 159 5.87 6.23 1.30
N THR A 160 5.78 4.93 1.01
CA THR A 160 6.94 4.02 1.07
C THR A 160 8.05 4.47 0.12
N PHE A 161 7.70 5.05 -1.03
CA PHE A 161 8.68 5.68 -1.91
C PHE A 161 9.37 6.88 -1.24
N PHE A 162 8.61 7.86 -0.73
CA PHE A 162 9.17 9.07 -0.11
C PHE A 162 9.95 8.80 1.19
N VAL A 163 9.65 7.73 1.92
CA VAL A 163 10.43 7.33 3.12
C VAL A 163 11.61 6.41 2.81
N GLY A 164 11.83 6.03 1.54
CA GLY A 164 12.97 5.22 1.12
C GLY A 164 12.81 3.71 1.35
N LEU A 165 11.58 3.21 1.38
CA LEU A 165 11.26 1.77 1.49
C LEU A 165 10.89 1.13 0.15
N THR A 166 10.78 1.92 -0.93
CA THR A 166 10.34 1.46 -2.24
C THR A 166 11.05 2.24 -3.35
N THR A 167 11.44 1.56 -4.42
CA THR A 167 12.01 2.21 -5.62
C THR A 167 10.93 2.85 -6.50
N LEU A 168 11.30 3.85 -7.29
CA LEU A 168 10.41 4.54 -8.22
C LEU A 168 9.73 3.58 -9.22
N PRO A 169 10.45 2.62 -9.86
CA PRO A 169 9.79 1.66 -10.75
C PRO A 169 8.72 0.84 -10.05
N ARG A 170 8.98 0.37 -8.81
CA ARG A 170 7.96 -0.37 -8.04
C ARG A 170 6.77 0.52 -7.75
N ALA A 171 7.00 1.75 -7.29
CA ALA A 171 5.94 2.68 -6.94
C ALA A 171 5.02 2.96 -8.14
N ILE A 172 5.60 3.25 -9.31
CA ILE A 172 4.84 3.50 -10.55
C ILE A 172 4.03 2.27 -10.95
N LEU A 173 4.66 1.09 -10.99
CA LEU A 173 3.99 -0.14 -11.40
C LEU A 173 2.86 -0.51 -10.43
N TYR A 174 3.07 -0.36 -9.12
CA TYR A 174 2.05 -0.62 -8.11
C TYR A 174 0.88 0.34 -8.25
N ILE A 175 1.11 1.66 -8.41
CA ILE A 175 0.03 2.65 -8.55
C ILE A 175 -0.80 2.36 -9.80
N ILE A 176 -0.17 2.07 -10.95
CA ILE A 176 -0.88 1.73 -12.18
C ILE A 176 -1.73 0.47 -11.97
N SER A 177 -1.15 -0.59 -11.43
CA SER A 177 -1.87 -1.84 -11.19
C SER A 177 -3.01 -1.69 -10.18
N GLN A 178 -2.80 -0.92 -9.09
CA GLN A 178 -3.83 -0.61 -8.10
C GLN A 178 -5.00 0.15 -8.73
N VAL A 179 -4.73 1.14 -9.58
CA VAL A 179 -5.76 1.87 -10.34
C VAL A 179 -6.53 0.94 -11.27
N VAL A 180 -5.83 0.12 -12.07
CA VAL A 180 -6.47 -0.85 -12.98
C VAL A 180 -7.36 -1.81 -12.21
N GLY A 181 -6.86 -2.41 -11.12
CA GLY A 181 -7.62 -3.31 -10.27
C GLY A 181 -8.86 -2.65 -9.66
N ALA A 182 -8.74 -1.41 -9.19
CA ALA A 182 -9.85 -0.66 -8.61
C ALA A 182 -10.93 -0.29 -9.63
N VAL A 183 -10.53 0.13 -10.84
CA VAL A 183 -11.47 0.45 -11.93
C VAL A 183 -12.23 -0.80 -12.36
N ILE A 184 -11.52 -1.91 -12.58
CA ILE A 184 -12.17 -3.18 -12.90
C ILE A 184 -13.15 -3.57 -11.78
N ALA A 185 -12.77 -3.43 -10.51
CA ALA A 185 -13.65 -3.73 -9.38
C ALA A 185 -14.92 -2.88 -9.35
N GLY A 186 -14.80 -1.58 -9.61
CA GLY A 186 -15.95 -0.68 -9.71
C GLY A 186 -16.94 -1.16 -10.78
N TYR A 187 -16.47 -1.34 -12.02
CA TYR A 187 -17.33 -1.80 -13.11
C TYR A 187 -17.87 -3.22 -12.90
N TRP A 188 -17.09 -4.11 -12.27
CA TRP A 188 -17.54 -5.48 -11.96
C TRP A 188 -18.65 -5.50 -10.92
N LEU A 189 -18.54 -4.63 -9.90
CA LEU A 189 -19.58 -4.45 -8.91
C LEU A 189 -20.84 -3.85 -9.55
N ARG A 190 -20.70 -2.93 -10.51
CA ARG A 190 -21.82 -2.38 -11.30
C ARG A 190 -22.52 -3.45 -12.12
N LEU A 191 -21.74 -4.29 -12.79
CA LEU A 191 -22.26 -5.41 -13.55
C LEU A 191 -23.04 -6.39 -12.66
N GLY A 192 -22.52 -6.70 -11.47
CA GLY A 192 -23.13 -7.67 -10.56
C GLY A 192 -24.41 -7.17 -9.88
N LEU A 193 -24.46 -5.87 -9.53
CA LEU A 193 -25.62 -5.27 -8.88
C LEU A 193 -26.68 -4.77 -9.88
N GLY A 194 -26.27 -4.42 -11.09
CA GLY A 194 -27.11 -3.72 -12.06
C GLY A 194 -27.23 -2.22 -11.75
N ASP A 195 -27.63 -1.44 -12.75
CA ASP A 195 -27.66 0.04 -12.66
C ASP A 195 -28.61 0.57 -11.57
N GLU A 196 -29.68 -0.16 -11.27
CA GLU A 196 -30.65 0.21 -10.23
C GLU A 196 -30.05 0.15 -8.82
N TRP A 197 -29.21 -0.87 -8.57
CA TRP A 197 -28.68 -1.17 -7.24
C TRP A 197 -27.25 -0.69 -7.05
N TYR A 198 -26.49 -0.51 -8.12
CA TYR A 198 -25.08 -0.13 -8.02
C TYR A 198 -24.93 1.22 -7.30
N PHE A 199 -25.89 2.15 -7.45
CA PHE A 199 -26.16 3.28 -6.56
C PHE A 199 -27.61 3.80 -6.77
N PRO A 200 -28.56 3.49 -5.88
CA PRO A 200 -29.95 3.95 -6.03
C PRO A 200 -30.06 5.48 -5.94
N LYS A 201 -31.00 6.08 -6.69
CA LYS A 201 -31.23 7.54 -6.71
C LYS A 201 -31.61 8.14 -5.35
N ALA A 202 -32.15 7.32 -4.42
CA ALA A 202 -32.72 7.77 -3.15
C ALA A 202 -31.68 8.37 -2.17
N THR A 203 -30.41 7.95 -2.25
CA THR A 203 -29.35 8.30 -1.29
C THR A 203 -28.18 9.07 -1.93
N GLN A 204 -28.38 9.63 -3.12
CA GLN A 204 -27.35 10.33 -3.91
C GLN A 204 -26.12 9.46 -4.26
N GLY A 205 -26.13 8.14 -4.00
CA GLY A 205 -25.01 7.25 -4.29
C GLY A 205 -23.73 7.61 -3.52
N VAL A 206 -23.87 7.88 -2.22
CA VAL A 206 -22.74 8.16 -1.33
C VAL A 206 -21.77 6.99 -1.35
N ILE A 207 -20.50 7.27 -1.66
CA ILE A 207 -19.38 6.35 -1.50
C ILE A 207 -18.61 6.85 -0.28
N PRO A 208 -18.71 6.19 0.89
CA PRO A 208 -18.04 6.65 2.11
C PRO A 208 -16.55 6.88 1.87
N GLY A 209 -16.09 8.07 2.23
CA GLY A 209 -14.72 8.55 2.03
C GLY A 209 -14.43 9.17 0.65
N CYS A 210 -15.26 8.94 -0.37
CA CYS A 210 -15.00 9.40 -1.74
C CYS A 210 -16.02 10.41 -2.27
N THR A 211 -17.22 10.48 -1.67
CA THR A 211 -18.24 11.47 -2.03
C THR A 211 -18.34 12.55 -0.98
N VAL A 212 -18.70 13.75 -1.42
CA VAL A 212 -18.82 14.93 -0.59
C VAL A 212 -19.97 15.79 -1.09
N ASP A 213 -20.70 16.44 -0.19
CA ASP A 213 -21.71 17.44 -0.58
C ASP A 213 -21.01 18.78 -0.90
N PRO A 214 -21.02 19.22 -2.17
CA PRO A 214 -20.31 20.42 -2.60
C PRO A 214 -20.93 21.71 -2.06
N ASN A 215 -22.18 21.66 -1.59
CA ASN A 215 -22.88 22.84 -1.07
C ASN A 215 -22.42 23.20 0.36
N VAL A 216 -21.81 22.24 1.07
CA VAL A 216 -21.40 22.42 2.48
C VAL A 216 -19.90 22.19 2.70
N VAL A 217 -19.20 21.53 1.77
CA VAL A 217 -17.75 21.35 1.80
C VAL A 217 -17.12 21.89 0.51
N SER A 218 -16.31 22.93 0.66
CA SER A 218 -15.49 23.47 -0.44
C SER A 218 -14.28 22.56 -0.75
N PRO A 219 -13.67 22.66 -1.94
CA PRO A 219 -12.46 21.91 -2.29
C PRO A 219 -11.29 22.15 -1.32
N GLY A 220 -11.12 23.37 -0.83
CA GLY A 220 -10.07 23.72 0.13
C GLY A 220 -10.28 23.05 1.50
N GLN A 221 -11.53 22.96 1.96
CA GLN A 221 -11.86 22.22 3.18
C GLN A 221 -11.64 20.72 3.00
N LEU A 222 -12.07 20.15 1.86
CA LEU A 222 -11.82 18.74 1.55
C LEU A 222 -10.33 18.44 1.52
N PHE A 223 -9.52 19.29 0.88
CA PHE A 223 -8.07 19.14 0.84
C PHE A 223 -7.43 19.17 2.23
N ALA A 224 -7.82 20.12 3.07
CA ALA A 224 -7.29 20.21 4.44
C ALA A 224 -7.62 18.95 5.26
N LEU A 225 -8.84 18.43 5.13
CA LEU A 225 -9.27 17.19 5.81
C LEU A 225 -8.50 15.97 5.28
N GLU A 226 -8.46 15.79 3.96
CA GLU A 226 -7.74 14.66 3.33
C GLU A 226 -6.25 14.68 3.66
N LEU A 227 -5.61 15.86 3.66
CA LEU A 227 -4.21 16.02 4.03
C LEU A 227 -3.94 15.52 5.44
N VAL A 228 -4.72 15.98 6.43
CA VAL A 228 -4.50 15.64 7.85
C VAL A 228 -4.84 14.19 8.13
N PHE A 229 -5.94 13.66 7.59
CA PHE A 229 -6.30 12.26 7.80
C PHE A 229 -5.36 11.30 7.06
N CYS A 230 -4.86 11.66 5.88
CA CYS A 230 -3.81 10.88 5.23
C CYS A 230 -2.51 10.93 6.02
N GLN A 231 -2.15 12.09 6.59
CA GLN A 231 -0.99 12.19 7.47
C GLN A 231 -1.14 11.29 8.72
N LEU A 232 -2.33 11.25 9.33
CA LEU A 232 -2.64 10.35 10.44
C LEU A 232 -2.49 8.88 10.03
N LEU A 233 -3.12 8.48 8.92
CA LEU A 233 -3.02 7.12 8.38
C LEU A 233 -1.57 6.70 8.15
N ILE A 234 -0.80 7.55 7.48
CA ILE A 234 0.60 7.29 7.14
C ILE A 234 1.45 7.18 8.41
N PHE A 235 1.31 8.12 9.34
CA PHE A 235 2.04 8.13 10.60
C PHE A 235 1.82 6.82 11.37
N LEU A 236 0.55 6.43 11.54
CA LEU A 236 0.20 5.21 12.25
C LEU A 236 0.64 3.96 11.49
N ALA A 237 0.40 3.88 10.17
CA ALA A 237 0.79 2.73 9.35
C ALA A 237 2.31 2.50 9.35
N ILE A 238 3.11 3.57 9.33
CA ILE A 238 4.56 3.47 9.52
C ILE A 238 4.89 2.95 10.91
N GLY A 239 4.31 3.55 11.95
CA GLY A 239 4.59 3.21 13.33
C GLY A 239 4.20 1.79 13.74
N VAL A 240 3.28 1.13 13.02
CA VAL A 240 2.79 -0.20 13.41
C VAL A 240 3.06 -1.30 12.38
N GLY A 241 3.38 -0.97 11.12
CA GLY A 241 3.37 -1.97 10.05
C GLY A 241 4.36 -1.79 8.91
N LEU A 242 4.78 -0.56 8.56
CA LEU A 242 5.74 -0.34 7.46
C LEU A 242 7.18 -0.18 7.93
N ASP A 243 7.41 0.32 9.15
CA ASP A 243 8.76 0.45 9.67
C ASP A 243 9.33 -0.94 10.01
N PRO A 244 10.43 -1.35 9.36
CA PRO A 244 11.07 -2.64 9.59
C PRO A 244 11.32 -2.99 11.06
N ARG A 245 11.59 -1.97 11.87
CA ARG A 245 11.97 -2.14 13.28
C ARG A 245 10.81 -2.61 14.14
N GLN A 246 9.57 -2.33 13.73
CA GLN A 246 8.36 -2.68 14.51
C GLN A 246 8.13 -4.20 14.56
N GLY A 247 8.67 -4.94 13.59
CA GLY A 247 8.67 -6.41 13.65
C GLY A 247 9.38 -6.97 14.89
N LYS A 248 10.35 -6.24 15.46
CA LYS A 248 11.03 -6.65 16.71
C LYS A 248 10.18 -6.42 17.96
N VAL A 249 9.20 -5.51 17.90
CA VAL A 249 8.40 -5.12 19.07
C VAL A 249 7.15 -6.00 19.19
N TYR A 250 6.43 -6.21 18.09
CA TYR A 250 5.14 -6.92 18.10
C TYR A 250 5.13 -8.21 17.26
N GLY A 251 6.25 -8.56 16.62
CA GLY A 251 6.36 -9.72 15.74
C GLY A 251 5.72 -9.52 14.35
N PRO A 252 6.03 -10.41 13.38
CA PRO A 252 5.54 -10.30 12.01
C PRO A 252 4.03 -10.58 11.87
N ALA A 253 3.43 -11.29 12.82
CA ALA A 253 2.03 -11.67 12.76
C ALA A 253 1.08 -10.54 13.23
N PHE A 254 1.51 -9.60 14.06
CA PHE A 254 0.60 -8.60 14.64
C PHE A 254 0.51 -7.31 13.82
N GLY A 255 1.53 -6.99 13.02
CA GLY A 255 1.55 -5.82 12.14
C GLY A 255 0.32 -5.68 11.23
N PRO A 256 -0.13 -6.73 10.51
CA PRO A 256 -1.31 -6.66 9.65
C PRO A 256 -2.58 -6.24 10.40
N VAL A 257 -2.76 -6.74 11.64
CA VAL A 257 -3.90 -6.40 12.49
C VAL A 257 -3.87 -4.92 12.86
N LEU A 258 -2.72 -4.41 13.31
CA LEU A 258 -2.56 -3.00 13.70
C LEU A 258 -2.76 -2.03 12.52
N VAL A 259 -2.35 -2.44 11.32
CA VAL A 259 -2.59 -1.69 10.09
C VAL A 259 -4.10 -1.62 9.78
N GLY A 260 -4.84 -2.72 9.94
CA GLY A 260 -6.30 -2.71 9.84
C GLY A 260 -6.94 -1.76 10.87
N ILE A 261 -6.52 -1.85 12.13
CA ILE A 261 -7.00 -0.96 13.21
C ILE A 261 -6.76 0.51 12.84
N THR A 262 -5.58 0.81 12.29
CA THR A 262 -5.21 2.15 11.85
C THR A 262 -6.20 2.72 10.84
N LEU A 263 -6.53 1.96 9.78
CA LEU A 263 -7.48 2.43 8.76
C LEU A 263 -8.89 2.55 9.33
N GLY A 264 -9.34 1.58 10.12
CA GLY A 264 -10.66 1.62 10.76
C GLY A 264 -10.81 2.83 11.69
N PHE A 265 -9.80 3.11 12.51
CA PHE A 265 -9.76 4.27 13.40
C PHE A 265 -9.81 5.59 12.61
N GLY A 266 -9.00 5.71 11.54
CA GLY A 266 -9.02 6.89 10.67
C GLY A 266 -10.39 7.09 9.98
N ALA A 267 -10.98 6.01 9.46
CA ALA A 267 -12.30 6.05 8.85
C ALA A 267 -13.41 6.46 9.83
N LEU A 268 -13.39 5.92 11.06
CA LEU A 268 -14.34 6.32 12.11
C LEU A 268 -14.18 7.79 12.48
N THR A 269 -12.98 8.21 12.84
CA THR A 269 -12.74 9.58 13.31
C THR A 269 -13.03 10.63 12.25
N SER A 270 -12.62 10.38 11.01
CA SER A 270 -12.86 11.29 9.88
C SER A 270 -14.34 11.47 9.57
N SER A 271 -15.16 10.43 9.74
CA SER A 271 -16.60 10.51 9.46
C SER A 271 -17.40 11.43 10.38
N LEU A 272 -16.84 11.76 11.55
CA LEU A 272 -17.53 12.54 12.58
C LEU A 272 -17.20 14.04 12.52
N VAL A 273 -16.33 14.47 11.59
CA VAL A 273 -15.77 15.82 11.62
C VAL A 273 -16.76 16.90 11.19
N LYS A 274 -17.50 16.65 10.10
CA LYS A 274 -18.36 17.68 9.50
C LYS A 274 -19.47 17.06 8.65
N PRO A 275 -20.72 17.57 8.74
CA PRO A 275 -21.79 17.20 7.81
C PRO A 275 -21.38 17.42 6.34
N GLY A 276 -21.76 16.50 5.46
CA GLY A 276 -21.41 16.51 4.05
C GLY A 276 -20.02 15.99 3.70
N TYR A 277 -19.16 15.73 4.71
CA TYR A 277 -17.91 14.98 4.55
C TYR A 277 -18.12 13.55 5.02
N THR A 278 -17.96 12.58 4.12
CA THR A 278 -18.31 11.17 4.37
C THR A 278 -17.15 10.35 4.95
N GLY A 279 -16.12 11.02 5.46
CA GLY A 279 -14.88 10.42 5.96
C GLY A 279 -13.71 10.57 4.99
N MET A 280 -12.55 10.06 5.39
CA MET A 280 -11.32 10.11 4.60
C MET A 280 -11.35 9.13 3.42
N SER A 281 -10.84 9.56 2.27
CA SER A 281 -10.63 8.68 1.12
C SER A 281 -9.63 7.58 1.41
N ALA A 282 -8.49 7.95 2.02
CA ALA A 282 -7.33 7.11 2.32
C ALA A 282 -6.64 6.47 1.09
N ASN A 283 -7.36 6.21 0.01
CA ASN A 283 -6.94 5.41 -1.14
C ASN A 283 -7.47 6.04 -2.45
N PRO A 284 -6.61 6.75 -3.21
CA PRO A 284 -6.99 7.39 -4.45
C PRO A 284 -7.53 6.40 -5.51
N ALA A 285 -6.93 5.21 -5.62
CA ALA A 285 -7.35 4.18 -6.58
C ALA A 285 -8.75 3.66 -6.26
N ARG A 286 -9.05 3.40 -4.98
CA ARG A 286 -10.40 3.01 -4.52
C ARG A 286 -11.44 4.03 -4.97
N CYS A 287 -11.21 5.32 -4.66
CA CYS A 287 -12.15 6.35 -5.02
C CYS A 287 -12.31 6.48 -6.53
N LEU A 288 -11.19 6.44 -7.28
CA LEU A 288 -11.23 6.49 -8.74
C LEU A 288 -12.06 5.34 -9.32
N GLY A 289 -11.87 4.11 -8.84
CA GLY A 289 -12.58 2.94 -9.36
C GLY A 289 -14.09 2.99 -9.15
N LEU A 290 -14.53 3.31 -7.92
CA LEU A 290 -15.95 3.41 -7.59
C LEU A 290 -16.63 4.62 -8.25
N MET A 291 -15.95 5.77 -8.29
CA MET A 291 -16.43 7.00 -8.94
C MET A 291 -16.53 6.85 -10.47
N ALA A 292 -15.57 6.15 -11.09
CA ALA A 292 -15.57 5.93 -12.53
C ALA A 292 -16.74 5.09 -13.00
N ALA A 293 -17.08 4.03 -12.27
CA ALA A 293 -18.24 3.20 -12.59
C ALA A 293 -19.57 3.94 -12.37
N LYS A 294 -19.62 4.93 -11.45
CA LYS A 294 -20.76 5.84 -11.24
C LYS A 294 -20.80 7.01 -12.24
N ASN A 295 -19.69 7.32 -12.91
CA ASN A 295 -19.50 8.50 -13.75
C ASN A 295 -19.68 9.84 -12.97
N GLU A 296 -19.15 9.91 -11.75
CA GLU A 296 -19.22 11.11 -10.91
C GLU A 296 -17.86 11.40 -10.29
N PHE A 297 -17.21 12.49 -10.72
CA PHE A 297 -15.82 12.82 -10.39
C PHE A 297 -15.68 14.11 -9.57
N GLN A 298 -16.74 14.49 -8.85
CA GLN A 298 -16.76 15.74 -8.11
C GLN A 298 -15.58 15.81 -7.14
N TYR A 299 -14.75 16.84 -7.28
CA TYR A 299 -13.51 17.07 -6.51
C TYR A 299 -12.52 15.89 -6.47
N HIS A 300 -12.61 14.96 -7.43
CA HIS A 300 -11.83 13.72 -7.40
C HIS A 300 -10.31 13.96 -7.31
N TYR A 301 -9.81 15.04 -7.94
CA TYR A 301 -8.39 15.40 -7.89
C TYR A 301 -7.86 15.63 -6.46
N VAL A 302 -8.73 16.03 -5.52
CA VAL A 302 -8.35 16.25 -4.12
C VAL A 302 -7.96 14.94 -3.44
N HIS A 303 -8.61 13.83 -3.80
CA HIS A 303 -8.27 12.49 -3.32
C HIS A 303 -6.91 12.01 -3.85
N TRP A 304 -6.26 12.71 -4.77
CA TRP A 304 -4.86 12.47 -5.16
C TRP A 304 -3.93 13.51 -4.55
N LEU A 305 -4.32 14.79 -4.62
CA LEU A 305 -3.51 15.90 -4.14
C LEU A 305 -3.26 15.84 -2.63
N GLY A 306 -4.29 15.52 -1.83
CA GLY A 306 -4.18 15.38 -0.37
C GLY A 306 -3.18 14.29 0.02
N PRO A 307 -3.38 13.04 -0.41
CA PRO A 307 -2.45 11.94 -0.14
C PRO A 307 -1.04 12.18 -0.64
N LEU A 308 -0.86 12.70 -1.86
CA LEU A 308 0.47 13.00 -2.40
C LEU A 308 1.20 14.03 -1.53
N THR A 309 0.50 15.10 -1.13
CA THR A 309 1.07 16.13 -0.25
C THR A 309 1.44 15.54 1.11
N ALA A 310 0.57 14.72 1.71
CA ALA A 310 0.85 14.03 2.96
C ALA A 310 2.09 13.10 2.85
N SER A 311 2.18 12.31 1.79
CA SER A 311 3.32 11.42 1.56
C SER A 311 4.65 12.17 1.40
N ILE A 312 4.65 13.30 0.67
CA ILE A 312 5.83 14.17 0.52
C ILE A 312 6.23 14.76 1.87
N LEU A 313 5.29 15.37 2.59
CA LEU A 313 5.54 15.97 3.91
C LEU A 313 6.10 14.94 4.89
N ASN A 314 5.50 13.75 4.93
CA ASN A 314 5.98 12.67 5.78
C ASN A 314 7.41 12.23 5.41
N GLY A 315 7.72 12.10 4.11
CA GLY A 315 9.08 11.81 3.64
C GLY A 315 10.09 12.86 4.07
N VAL A 316 9.74 14.15 3.94
CA VAL A 316 10.58 15.26 4.40
C VAL A 316 10.82 15.19 5.92
N ILE A 317 9.79 14.91 6.71
CA ILE A 317 9.92 14.73 8.17
C ILE A 317 10.85 13.54 8.47
N TYR A 318 10.69 12.43 7.77
CA TYR A 318 11.53 11.24 7.92
C TYR A 318 13.00 11.51 7.60
N VAL A 319 13.27 12.48 6.74
CA VAL A 319 14.62 12.91 6.36
C VAL A 319 15.21 13.88 7.38
N LEU A 320 14.43 14.88 7.80
CA LEU A 320 14.88 15.94 8.71
C LEU A 320 15.01 15.43 10.16
N VAL A 321 14.11 14.56 10.57
CA VAL A 321 14.06 13.93 11.89
C VAL A 321 14.05 12.42 11.68
N PRO A 322 15.18 11.84 11.22
CA PRO A 322 15.24 10.42 11.01
C PRO A 322 15.05 9.72 12.35
N PRO A 323 14.20 8.69 12.44
CA PRO A 323 13.99 8.02 13.71
C PRO A 323 15.15 7.09 14.10
N TRP A 324 16.30 7.20 13.42
CA TRP A 324 17.56 6.52 13.69
C TRP A 324 18.75 7.34 13.16
N GLU A 325 19.95 7.07 13.68
CA GLU A 325 21.18 7.56 13.08
C GLU A 325 21.37 6.89 11.72
N ARG A 326 21.17 7.64 10.63
CA ARG A 326 21.52 7.15 9.29
C ARG A 326 23.02 7.32 9.10
N GLU A 327 23.71 6.31 8.58
CA GLU A 327 24.89 6.60 7.77
C GLU A 327 24.41 7.41 6.54
N GLU A 328 24.49 8.74 6.68
CA GLU A 328 24.40 9.79 5.65
C GLU A 328 23.41 9.61 4.47
N PHE A 329 22.09 9.60 4.73
CA PHE A 329 21.10 9.76 3.63
C PHE A 329 21.04 11.19 3.08
N PHE A 330 21.33 12.20 3.93
CA PHE A 330 21.47 13.61 3.58
C PHE A 330 22.63 14.26 4.34
N SER A 331 23.86 14.04 3.90
CA SER A 331 24.95 14.90 4.36
C SER A 331 24.89 16.22 3.58
N PHE A 332 24.18 17.23 4.12
CA PHE A 332 24.36 18.62 3.68
C PHE A 332 25.85 19.03 3.77
N ALA A 333 26.61 18.39 4.66
CA ALA A 333 28.05 18.59 4.80
C ALA A 333 28.85 18.12 3.57
N LYS A 334 28.48 17.01 2.93
CA LYS A 334 29.08 16.59 1.63
C LYS A 334 28.69 17.51 0.48
N MET A 335 27.44 18.00 0.45
CA MET A 335 27.01 18.95 -0.58
C MET A 335 27.77 20.29 -0.45
N ARG A 336 27.98 20.77 0.79
CA ARG A 336 28.78 21.96 1.07
C ARG A 336 30.26 21.77 0.74
N SER A 337 30.81 20.56 0.95
CA SER A 337 32.22 20.28 0.56
C SER A 337 32.39 20.14 -0.95
N ALA A 338 31.39 19.64 -1.67
CA ALA A 338 31.37 19.59 -3.14
C ALA A 338 31.27 21.00 -3.75
N PHE A 339 30.45 21.89 -3.18
CA PHE A 339 30.38 23.29 -3.62
C PHE A 339 31.63 24.09 -3.24
N SER A 340 32.21 23.86 -2.05
CA SER A 340 33.47 24.49 -1.63
C SER A 340 34.66 24.10 -2.54
N LYS A 341 34.72 22.84 -3.00
CA LYS A 341 35.73 22.38 -3.97
C LYS A 341 35.54 22.90 -5.40
N SER A 342 34.37 23.47 -5.73
CA SER A 342 34.09 24.04 -7.06
C SER A 342 34.50 25.51 -7.20
N HIS A 343 34.99 26.15 -6.13
CA HIS A 343 35.46 27.53 -6.13
C HIS A 343 36.96 27.67 -5.83
N THR A 344 37.70 26.57 -5.93
CA THR A 344 39.16 26.53 -5.92
C THR A 344 39.67 25.84 -7.19
N VAL A 345 39.45 26.50 -8.33
CA VAL A 345 40.26 26.34 -9.55
C VAL A 345 40.48 27.72 -10.14
#